data_AF-A0A0D2GDI4-F1
#
_entry.id   AF-A0A0D2GDI4-F1
#
_cell.length_a   1.000
_cell.length_b   1.000
_cell.length_c   1.000
_cell.angle_alpha   90.00
_cell.angle_beta   90.00
_cell.angle_gamma   90.00
#
_symmetry.space_group_name_H-M   'P 1'
#
loop_
_entity.id
_entity.type
_entity.pdbx_description
1 polymer ?
#
loop_
_entity_poly.entity_id
_entity_poly.type
_entity_poly.pdbx_seq_one_letter_code
_entity_poly.pdbx_strand_id
1 'polypeptide(L)'
;MTAALEEFCKVFRSDSAGSHQKMEADNYDKHHIETTIWGVSKHLFDYSEVVTFRAGNGSQRQYFATDSPRLCRESTYFHERLHGSGCPEAQSRHFELKDTDPSVVACMLRWYRGWDCPSCGHDRGHMEDAMLLAVELRIPRFSKHLLGMMETLNVADLSRLDAMAAATTTTTATAAASP
;
A
#
# COMPACT_ATOMS: atom_id res chain seq x y z
N MET A 1 -6.42 14.93 -15.25
CA MET A 1 -5.54 13.89 -14.66
C MET A 1 -6.41 12.70 -14.27
N THR A 2 -7.11 12.11 -15.26
CA THR A 2 -8.30 11.26 -15.02
C THR A 2 -8.38 10.05 -15.97
N ALA A 3 -7.78 10.11 -17.16
CA ALA A 3 -7.86 9.01 -18.13
C ALA A 3 -7.04 7.76 -17.72
N ALA A 4 -5.86 7.95 -17.11
CA ALA A 4 -5.00 6.83 -16.73
C ALA A 4 -5.56 6.00 -15.56
N LEU A 5 -6.25 6.66 -14.61
CA LEU A 5 -6.93 6.00 -13.50
C LEU A 5 -8.22 5.28 -13.97
N GLU A 6 -8.96 5.88 -14.91
CA GLU A 6 -10.18 5.26 -15.47
C GLU A 6 -9.89 4.02 -16.34
N GLU A 7 -8.80 4.02 -17.11
CA GLU A 7 -8.39 2.83 -17.88
C GLU A 7 -7.97 1.68 -16.96
N PHE A 8 -7.26 1.97 -15.87
CA PHE A 8 -6.81 0.95 -14.92
C PHE A 8 -7.98 0.25 -14.23
N CYS A 9 -9.04 0.98 -13.86
CA CYS A 9 -10.27 0.40 -13.30
C CYS A 9 -11.01 -0.54 -14.26
N LYS A 10 -10.84 -0.39 -15.58
CA LYS A 10 -11.46 -1.27 -16.58
C LYS A 10 -10.69 -2.58 -16.76
N VAL A 11 -9.36 -2.57 -16.66
CA VAL A 11 -8.53 -3.77 -16.82
C VAL A 11 -8.80 -4.80 -15.72
N PHE A 12 -8.98 -4.37 -14.47
CA PHE A 12 -9.20 -5.29 -13.34
C PHE A 12 -10.59 -5.92 -13.26
N ARG A 13 -11.56 -5.50 -14.09
CA ARG A 13 -12.90 -6.10 -14.13
C ARG A 13 -13.02 -7.29 -15.10
N SER A 14 -12.02 -7.54 -15.94
CA SER A 14 -12.16 -8.47 -17.07
C SER A 14 -11.51 -9.86 -16.88
N ASP A 15 -10.57 -10.04 -15.95
CA ASP A 15 -9.76 -11.28 -15.90
C ASP A 15 -10.19 -12.26 -14.79
N SER A 16 -11.48 -12.58 -14.75
CA SER A 16 -12.03 -13.70 -13.98
C SER A 16 -12.38 -14.87 -14.92
N ALA A 17 -11.38 -15.45 -15.59
CA ALA A 17 -11.57 -16.70 -16.33
C ALA A 17 -10.26 -17.50 -16.48
N GLY A 18 -10.05 -18.41 -15.53
CA GLY A 18 -9.44 -19.75 -15.68
C GLY A 18 -8.11 -19.94 -16.44
N SER A 19 -7.12 -20.53 -15.75
CA SER A 19 -6.76 -21.92 -16.02
C SER A 19 -6.02 -22.53 -14.82
N HIS A 20 -6.56 -23.63 -14.31
CA HIS A 20 -5.88 -24.52 -13.38
C HIS A 20 -4.91 -25.38 -14.20
N GLN A 21 -3.61 -25.19 -14.05
CA GLN A 21 -2.62 -26.18 -14.45
C GLN A 21 -1.93 -26.76 -13.21
N LYS A 22 -2.04 -28.08 -13.16
CA LYS A 22 -1.58 -29.04 -12.17
C LYS A 22 -0.05 -28.99 -12.11
N MET A 23 0.51 -28.51 -11.00
CA MET A 23 1.95 -28.61 -10.73
C MET A 23 2.19 -29.84 -9.85
N GLU A 24 3.02 -30.73 -10.38
CA GLU A 24 3.42 -32.00 -9.80
C GLU A 24 4.16 -31.78 -8.46
N ALA A 25 3.88 -32.68 -7.53
CA ALA A 25 4.35 -32.61 -6.16
C ALA A 25 5.80 -33.13 -6.07
N ASP A 26 6.76 -32.21 -6.20
CA ASP A 26 8.15 -32.48 -5.86
C ASP A 26 8.50 -31.88 -4.48
N ASN A 27 8.44 -32.78 -3.50
CA ASN A 27 9.44 -32.97 -2.45
C ASN A 27 10.18 -31.71 -1.98
N TYR A 28 9.54 -30.89 -1.13
CA TYR A 28 10.27 -29.90 -0.34
C TYR A 28 10.48 -30.41 1.08
N ASP A 29 11.77 -30.51 1.38
CA ASP A 29 12.39 -31.02 2.57
C ASP A 29 11.78 -30.41 3.84
N LYS A 30 11.54 -31.29 4.80
CA LYS A 30 10.89 -30.98 6.07
C LYS A 30 11.93 -30.30 6.95
N HIS A 31 12.20 -29.01 6.73
CA HIS A 31 13.04 -28.23 7.63
C HIS A 31 12.42 -28.26 9.01
N HIS A 32 13.00 -29.09 9.90
CA HIS A 32 12.70 -29.09 11.32
C HIS A 32 12.95 -27.67 11.83
N ILE A 33 11.87 -26.96 12.16
CA ILE A 33 11.94 -25.65 12.79
C ILE A 33 12.48 -25.88 14.20
N GLU A 34 13.79 -25.79 14.35
CA GLU A 34 14.41 -25.81 15.67
C GLU A 34 13.95 -24.56 16.43
N THR A 35 13.30 -24.79 17.56
CA THR A 35 12.86 -23.73 18.47
C THR A 35 13.85 -23.64 19.64
N THR A 36 14.07 -22.41 20.11
CA THR A 36 14.74 -22.15 21.38
C THR A 36 13.90 -22.73 22.52
N ILE A 37 14.50 -22.88 23.70
CA ILE A 37 13.83 -23.28 24.96
C ILE A 37 12.62 -22.41 25.34
N TRP A 38 12.44 -21.25 24.68
CA TRP A 38 11.33 -20.32 24.85
C TRP A 38 10.29 -20.36 23.71
N GLY A 39 10.34 -21.36 22.82
CA GLY A 39 9.40 -21.50 21.70
C GLY A 39 9.62 -20.52 20.55
N VAL A 40 10.68 -19.71 20.58
CA VAL A 40 11.07 -18.81 19.48
C VAL A 40 11.90 -19.59 18.47
N SER A 41 11.60 -19.48 17.19
CA SER A 41 12.42 -20.08 16.11
C SER A 41 13.90 -19.71 16.30
N LYS A 42 14.80 -20.70 16.23
CA LYS A 42 16.27 -20.50 16.35
C LYS A 42 16.86 -19.76 15.15
N HIS A 43 16.08 -19.53 14.10
CA HIS A 43 16.50 -18.66 13.01
C HIS A 43 16.67 -17.23 13.56
N LEU A 44 17.92 -16.90 13.88
CA LEU A 44 18.37 -15.53 14.10
C LEU A 44 17.84 -14.67 12.94
N PHE A 45 17.41 -13.45 13.23
CA PHE A 45 16.92 -12.52 12.24
C PHE A 45 17.89 -12.44 11.05
N ASP A 46 17.45 -12.89 9.88
CA ASP A 46 18.32 -12.96 8.71
C ASP A 46 18.45 -11.58 8.08
N TYR A 47 19.58 -10.92 8.35
CA TYR A 47 19.87 -9.61 7.80
C TYR A 47 20.07 -9.62 6.27
N SER A 48 20.27 -10.79 5.64
CA SER A 48 20.30 -10.90 4.18
C SER A 48 18.94 -10.59 3.55
N GLU A 49 17.86 -10.74 4.31
CA GLU A 49 16.50 -10.45 3.88
C GLU A 49 16.10 -8.98 4.05
N VAL A 50 16.97 -8.14 4.61
CA VAL A 50 16.68 -6.71 4.76
C VAL A 50 16.82 -5.98 3.43
N VAL A 51 15.80 -5.18 3.11
CA VAL A 51 15.78 -4.26 1.99
C VAL A 51 15.68 -2.85 2.53
N THR A 52 16.43 -1.95 1.92
CA THR A 52 16.46 -0.54 2.30
C THR A 52 15.89 0.34 1.20
N PHE A 53 15.27 1.45 1.62
CA PHE A 53 14.76 2.48 0.72
C PHE A 53 15.38 3.81 1.08
N ARG A 54 15.59 4.64 0.07
CA ARG A 54 15.85 6.06 0.22
C ARG A 54 14.72 6.83 -0.45
N ALA A 55 14.05 7.70 0.29
CA ALA A 55 13.00 8.58 -0.24
C ALA A 55 13.37 10.05 -0.06
N GLY A 56 12.85 10.90 -0.93
CA GLY A 56 13.05 12.35 -0.90
C GLY A 56 14.45 12.82 -1.30
N ASN A 57 14.58 14.14 -1.41
CA ASN A 57 15.76 14.83 -1.90
C ASN A 57 16.33 15.83 -0.87
N GLY A 58 17.61 16.16 -1.01
CA GLY A 58 18.28 17.16 -0.18
C GLY A 58 18.22 16.87 1.33
N SER A 59 17.86 17.89 2.11
CA SER A 59 17.75 17.82 3.58
C SER A 59 16.54 17.02 4.07
N GLN A 60 15.56 16.74 3.20
CA GLN A 60 14.35 15.99 3.55
C GLN A 60 14.47 14.49 3.25
N ARG A 61 15.65 14.02 2.84
CA ARG A 61 15.89 12.60 2.58
C ARG A 61 15.65 11.75 3.83
N GLN A 62 14.98 10.61 3.66
CA GLN A 62 14.79 9.62 4.71
C GLN A 62 15.14 8.23 4.23
N TYR A 63 15.53 7.38 5.16
CA TYR A 63 15.90 5.99 4.91
C TYR A 63 14.95 5.06 5.66
N PHE A 64 14.53 4.00 4.98
CA PHE A 64 13.65 2.99 5.54
C PHE A 64 14.25 1.61 5.38
N ALA A 65 13.86 0.69 6.26
CA ALA A 65 14.22 -0.72 6.18
C ALA A 65 12.99 -1.60 6.41
N THR A 66 12.93 -2.70 5.66
CA THR A 66 11.88 -3.72 5.80
C THR A 66 12.38 -5.08 5.34
N ASP A 67 11.60 -6.12 5.63
CA ASP A 67 11.81 -7.50 5.23
C ASP A 67 11.42 -7.75 3.76
N SER A 68 12.32 -8.34 2.97
CA SER A 68 12.09 -8.65 1.56
C SER A 68 10.97 -9.65 1.29
N PRO A 69 10.78 -10.74 2.07
CA PRO A 69 9.79 -11.76 1.72
C PRO A 69 8.37 -11.17 1.64
N ARG A 70 8.07 -10.21 2.51
CA ARG A 70 6.76 -9.55 2.53
C ARG A 70 6.59 -8.58 1.36
N LEU A 71 7.64 -7.83 1.00
CA LEU A 71 7.63 -6.99 -0.21
C LEU A 71 7.35 -7.82 -1.46
N CYS A 72 8.15 -8.87 -1.68
CA CYS A 72 8.08 -9.72 -2.87
C CYS A 72 6.73 -10.45 -3.00
N ARG A 73 6.06 -10.76 -1.88
CA ARG A 73 4.75 -11.42 -1.90
C ARG A 73 3.64 -10.49 -2.43
N GLU A 74 3.72 -9.20 -2.14
CA GLU A 74 2.70 -8.24 -2.53
C GLU A 74 3.04 -7.45 -3.81
N SER A 75 4.30 -7.49 -4.25
CA SER A 75 4.83 -6.71 -5.37
C SER A 75 5.65 -7.55 -6.34
N THR A 76 5.17 -7.68 -7.57
CA THR A 76 5.93 -8.31 -8.65
C THR A 76 7.15 -7.48 -9.01
N TYR A 77 7.07 -6.15 -8.89
CA TYR A 77 8.22 -5.26 -9.09
C TYR A 77 9.36 -5.59 -8.13
N PHE A 78 9.10 -5.67 -6.82
CA PHE A 78 10.17 -5.98 -5.86
C PHE A 78 10.72 -7.40 -6.05
N HIS A 79 9.85 -8.37 -6.36
CA HIS A 79 10.30 -9.72 -6.68
C HIS A 79 11.26 -9.75 -7.88
N GLU A 80 10.87 -9.10 -8.99
CA GLU A 80 11.71 -9.01 -10.19
C GLU A 80 13.03 -8.28 -9.92
N ARG A 81 13.02 -7.18 -9.17
CA ARG A 81 14.24 -6.38 -8.93
C ARG A 81 15.20 -7.03 -7.93
N LEU A 82 14.69 -7.77 -6.95
CA LEU A 82 15.51 -8.41 -5.92
C LEU A 82 16.05 -9.78 -6.34
N HIS A 83 15.41 -10.44 -7.29
CA HIS A 83 15.78 -11.79 -7.73
C HIS A 83 16.16 -11.87 -9.23
N GLY A 84 15.93 -10.80 -9.99
CA GLY A 84 16.25 -10.73 -11.41
C GLY A 84 17.75 -10.63 -11.69
N SER A 85 18.22 -11.36 -12.70
CA SER A 85 19.60 -11.29 -13.15
C SER A 85 19.93 -9.91 -13.72
N GLY A 86 21.03 -9.30 -13.27
CA GLY A 86 21.50 -8.02 -13.79
C GLY A 86 20.81 -6.78 -13.23
N CYS A 87 19.94 -6.94 -12.22
CA CYS A 87 19.37 -5.79 -11.50
C CYS A 87 20.34 -5.35 -10.38
N PRO A 88 20.72 -4.05 -10.30
CA PRO A 88 21.57 -3.56 -9.22
C PRO A 88 21.01 -3.85 -7.82
N GLU A 89 19.69 -3.84 -7.67
CA GLU A 89 18.98 -4.05 -6.41
C GLU A 89 19.05 -5.49 -5.91
N ALA A 90 19.29 -6.46 -6.79
CA ALA A 90 19.53 -7.84 -6.38
C ALA A 90 20.80 -7.95 -5.52
N GLN A 91 21.82 -7.12 -5.80
CA GLN A 91 23.05 -7.08 -5.04
C GLN A 91 23.02 -6.04 -3.92
N SER A 92 22.55 -4.82 -4.22
CA SER A 92 22.58 -3.70 -3.25
C SER A 92 21.48 -3.80 -2.19
N ARG A 93 20.39 -4.51 -2.50
CA ARG A 93 19.18 -4.60 -1.66
C ARG A 93 18.67 -3.21 -1.28
N HIS A 94 18.86 -2.23 -2.16
CA HIS A 94 18.59 -0.82 -1.93
C HIS A 94 17.80 -0.22 -3.09
N PHE A 95 16.68 0.43 -2.78
CA PHE A 95 15.84 1.13 -3.75
C PHE A 95 15.90 2.65 -3.54
N GLU A 96 16.10 3.38 -4.64
CA GLU A 96 16.05 4.84 -4.65
C GLU A 96 14.70 5.35 -5.16
N LEU A 97 13.94 6.01 -4.28
CA LEU A 97 12.63 6.63 -4.53
C LEU A 97 12.76 8.16 -4.36
N LYS A 98 13.70 8.77 -5.09
CA LYS A 98 14.13 10.17 -4.87
C LYS A 98 13.01 11.20 -5.01
N ASP A 99 12.10 10.95 -5.94
CA ASP A 99 11.01 11.86 -6.28
C ASP A 99 9.72 11.54 -5.52
N THR A 100 9.78 10.58 -4.59
CA THR A 100 8.66 10.21 -3.73
C THR A 100 8.79 10.87 -2.37
N ASP A 101 7.70 11.47 -1.88
CA ASP A 101 7.62 12.00 -0.53
C ASP A 101 7.87 10.87 0.49
N PRO A 102 8.79 11.04 1.46
CA PRO A 102 9.03 10.05 2.51
C PRO A 102 7.78 9.59 3.28
N SER A 103 6.81 10.47 3.49
CA SER A 103 5.55 10.14 4.15
C SER A 103 4.74 9.11 3.37
N VAL A 104 4.78 9.16 2.04
CA VAL A 104 4.09 8.22 1.15
C VAL A 104 4.76 6.85 1.19
N VAL A 105 6.10 6.81 1.20
CA VAL A 105 6.85 5.56 1.42
C VAL A 105 6.57 4.98 2.80
N ALA A 106 6.52 5.82 3.84
CA ALA A 106 6.15 5.40 5.19
C ALA A 106 4.71 4.84 5.25
N CYS A 107 3.77 5.42 4.51
CA CYS A 107 2.40 4.91 4.38
C CYS A 107 2.39 3.50 3.80
N MET A 108 3.08 3.28 2.67
CA MET A 108 3.21 1.95 2.06
C MET A 108 3.80 0.93 3.05
N LEU A 109 4.88 1.30 3.74
CA LEU A 109 5.55 0.40 4.70
C LEU A 109 4.70 0.13 5.95
N ARG A 110 3.90 1.09 6.41
CA ARG A 110 2.91 0.89 7.48
C ARG A 110 1.83 -0.08 7.04
N TRP A 111 1.29 0.09 5.83
CA TRP A 111 0.32 -0.84 5.25
C TRP A 111 0.89 -2.25 5.16
N TYR A 112 2.14 -2.38 4.70
CA TYR A 112 2.84 -3.66 4.72
C TYR A 112 2.86 -4.25 6.12
N ARG A 113 3.03 -3.46 7.19
CA ARG A 113 2.99 -3.96 8.58
C ARG A 113 1.58 -4.23 9.12
N GLY A 114 0.54 -3.87 8.39
CA GLY A 114 -0.86 -3.91 8.87
C GLY A 114 -1.17 -2.78 9.84
N TRP A 115 -0.46 -1.66 9.74
CA TRP A 115 -0.68 -0.46 10.54
C TRP A 115 -1.38 0.62 9.72
N ASP A 116 -2.21 1.41 10.40
CA ASP A 116 -2.90 2.52 9.77
C ASP A 116 -1.95 3.68 9.44
N CYS A 117 -2.23 4.38 8.33
CA CYS A 117 -1.54 5.60 7.98
C CYS A 117 -2.24 6.81 8.63
N PRO A 118 -1.54 7.66 9.41
CA PRO A 118 -2.16 8.83 10.04
C PRO A 118 -2.57 9.91 9.02
N SER A 119 -1.93 9.93 7.84
CA SER A 119 -2.16 10.96 6.81
C SER A 119 -3.36 10.64 5.92
N CYS A 120 -3.60 9.35 5.59
CA CYS A 120 -4.67 8.97 4.66
C CYS A 120 -6.09 9.33 5.15
N GLY A 121 -6.30 9.52 6.45
CA GLY A 121 -7.59 9.95 7.00
C GLY A 121 -7.89 11.46 6.87
N HIS A 122 -6.89 12.26 6.52
CA HIS A 122 -6.96 13.73 6.57
C HIS A 122 -6.57 14.40 5.25
N ASP A 123 -5.77 13.73 4.43
CA ASP A 123 -5.20 14.29 3.21
C ASP A 123 -5.49 13.39 2.01
N ARG A 124 -6.37 13.88 1.12
CA ARG A 124 -6.71 13.20 -0.13
C ARG A 124 -5.54 13.20 -1.11
N GLY A 125 -4.71 14.25 -1.13
CA GLY A 125 -3.51 14.32 -1.95
C GLY A 125 -2.52 13.23 -1.56
N HIS A 126 -2.31 13.02 -0.26
CA HIS A 126 -1.46 11.94 0.23
C HIS A 126 -1.92 10.55 -0.26
N MET A 127 -3.23 10.29 -0.30
CA MET A 127 -3.75 9.01 -0.84
C MET A 127 -3.56 8.89 -2.35
N GLU A 128 -3.70 9.99 -3.09
CA GLU A 128 -3.44 10.01 -4.54
C GLU A 128 -1.96 9.73 -4.83
N ASP A 129 -1.04 10.34 -4.11
CA ASP A 129 0.40 10.07 -4.23
C ASP A 129 0.75 8.63 -3.83
N ALA A 130 0.13 8.11 -2.76
CA ALA A 130 0.27 6.71 -2.36
C ALA A 130 -0.28 5.75 -3.41
N MET A 131 -1.33 6.12 -4.12
CA MET A 131 -1.88 5.34 -5.23
C MET A 131 -0.90 5.28 -6.40
N LEU A 132 -0.32 6.43 -6.78
CA LEU A 132 0.68 6.50 -7.85
C LEU A 132 1.88 5.63 -7.53
N LEU A 133 2.41 5.71 -6.30
CA LEU A 133 3.49 4.85 -5.84
C LEU A 133 3.11 3.35 -5.88
N ALA A 134 1.90 3.01 -5.43
CA ALA A 134 1.42 1.62 -5.43
C ALA A 134 1.34 1.04 -6.84
N VAL A 135 0.95 1.84 -7.83
CA VAL A 135 0.91 1.44 -9.25
C VAL A 135 2.33 1.29 -9.79
N GLU A 136 3.20 2.26 -9.55
CA GLU A 136 4.61 2.23 -9.98
C GLU A 136 5.33 0.98 -9.47
N LEU A 137 5.14 0.66 -8.18
CA LEU A 137 5.72 -0.49 -7.52
C LEU A 137 4.89 -1.77 -7.68
N ARG A 138 3.85 -1.77 -8.52
CA ARG A 138 2.98 -2.91 -8.81
C ARG A 138 2.52 -3.65 -7.55
N ILE A 139 1.81 -2.95 -6.65
CA ILE A 139 1.29 -3.46 -5.37
C ILE A 139 -0.25 -3.48 -5.38
N PRO A 140 -0.91 -4.45 -6.05
CA PRO A 140 -2.35 -4.36 -6.36
C PRO A 140 -3.25 -4.28 -5.12
N ARG A 141 -2.88 -4.99 -4.04
CA ARG A 141 -3.66 -5.00 -2.80
C ARG A 141 -3.59 -3.67 -2.06
N PHE A 142 -2.46 -2.95 -2.14
CA PHE A 142 -2.34 -1.62 -1.57
C PHE A 142 -3.15 -0.61 -2.37
N SER A 143 -3.09 -0.66 -3.71
CA SER A 143 -3.94 0.16 -4.58
C SER A 143 -5.44 -0.07 -4.28
N LYS A 144 -5.87 -1.34 -4.16
CA LYS A 144 -7.26 -1.65 -3.83
C LYS A 144 -7.67 -1.11 -2.45
N HIS A 145 -6.77 -1.20 -1.46
CA HIS A 145 -7.01 -0.65 -0.12
C HIS A 145 -7.21 0.87 -0.16
N LEU A 146 -6.33 1.59 -0.86
CA LEU A 146 -6.43 3.05 -1.00
C LEU A 146 -7.70 3.48 -1.77
N LEU A 147 -8.11 2.74 -2.81
CA LEU A 147 -9.37 2.99 -3.51
C LEU A 147 -10.56 2.88 -2.55
N GLY A 148 -10.63 1.82 -1.76
CA GLY A 148 -11.69 1.63 -0.77
C GLY A 148 -11.72 2.76 0.26
N MET A 149 -10.55 3.22 0.72
CA MET A 149 -10.48 4.37 1.62
C MET A 149 -11.03 5.66 1.00
N MET A 150 -10.63 5.97 -0.24
CA MET A 150 -11.13 7.15 -0.94
C MET A 150 -12.65 7.11 -1.17
N GLU A 151 -13.19 5.94 -1.50
CA GLU A 151 -14.65 5.74 -1.62
C GLU A 151 -15.36 6.01 -0.28
N THR A 152 -14.83 5.50 0.84
CA THR A 152 -15.43 5.73 2.17
C THR A 152 -15.42 7.20 2.58
N LEU A 153 -14.36 7.94 2.25
CA LEU A 153 -14.25 9.36 2.54
C LEU A 153 -15.23 10.18 1.70
N ASN A 154 -15.38 9.86 0.41
CA ASN A 154 -16.37 10.53 -0.45
C ASN A 154 -17.81 10.35 0.08
N VAL A 155 -18.16 9.14 0.55
CA VAL A 155 -19.49 8.88 1.15
C VAL A 155 -19.67 9.66 2.45
N ALA A 156 -18.65 9.73 3.30
CA ALA A 156 -18.70 10.49 4.55
C ALA A 156 -18.86 11.99 4.31
N ASP A 157 -18.16 12.55 3.32
CA ASP A 157 -18.24 13.96 2.95
C ASP A 157 -19.63 14.33 2.41
N LEU A 158 -20.19 13.49 1.53
CA LEU A 158 -21.56 13.66 1.03
C LEU A 158 -22.58 13.62 2.17
N SER A 159 -22.45 12.65 3.08
CA SER A 159 -23.33 12.53 4.25
C SER A 159 -23.27 13.76 5.16
N ARG A 160 -22.08 14.38 5.30
CA ARG A 160 -21.90 15.60 6.10
C ARG A 160 -22.53 16.81 5.44
N LEU A 161 -22.44 16.92 4.11
CA LEU A 161 -23.09 18.00 3.35
C LEU A 161 -24.62 17.89 3.44
N ASP A 162 -25.18 16.69 3.35
CA ASP A 162 -26.61 16.46 3.51
C ASP A 162 -27.09 16.84 4.91
N ALA A 163 -26.32 16.49 5.95
CA ALA A 163 -26.61 16.88 7.33
C ALA A 163 -26.56 18.40 7.55
N MET A 164 -25.59 19.09 6.94
CA MET A 164 -25.50 20.56 7.01
C MET A 164 -26.65 21.24 6.25
N ALA A 165 -27.05 20.70 5.09
CA ALA A 165 -28.20 21.19 4.33
C ALA A 165 -29.52 21.02 5.10
N ALA A 166 -29.71 19.88 5.78
CA ALA A 166 -30.86 19.62 6.65
C ALA A 166 -30.90 20.55 7.88
N ALA A 167 -29.74 20.83 8.50
CA ALA A 167 -29.66 21.77 9.63
C ALA A 167 -29.96 23.21 9.20
N THR A 168 -29.53 23.60 8.00
CA THR A 168 -29.78 24.94 7.45
C THR A 168 -31.28 25.15 7.15
N THR A 169 -31.95 24.15 6.58
CA THR A 169 -33.41 24.23 6.29
C THR A 169 -34.28 24.27 7.55
N THR A 170 -33.85 23.61 8.63
CA THR A 170 -34.58 23.62 9.90
C THR A 170 -34.49 24.98 10.60
N THR A 171 -33.36 25.69 10.44
CA THR A 171 -33.13 27.00 11.08
C THR A 171 -33.93 28.13 10.40
N THR A 172 -34.14 28.06 9.09
CA THR A 172 -34.97 29.04 8.36
C THR A 172 -36.46 28.87 8.64
N ALA A 173 -36.92 27.65 8.94
CA ALA A 173 -38.31 27.37 9.26
C ALA A 173 -38.72 27.88 10.66
N THR A 174 -37.82 27.87 11.64
CA THR A 174 -38.08 28.41 12.99
C THR A 174 -38.04 29.94 13.05
N ALA A 175 -37.29 30.61 12.17
CA ALA A 175 -37.23 32.07 12.11
C ALA A 175 -38.50 32.72 11.50
N ALA A 176 -39.30 31.98 10.73
CA ALA A 176 -40.56 32.44 10.13
C ALA A 176 -41.79 32.21 11.03
N ALA A 177 -41.61 31.59 12.20
CA ALA A 177 -42.68 31.25 13.15
C ALA A 177 -42.48 31.93 14.52
N SER A 178 -42.26 33.25 14.52
CA SER A 178 -42.48 34.09 15.71
C SER A 178 -43.56 35.13 15.38
N PRO A 179 -44.66 35.16 16.15
CA PRO A 179 -45.85 35.99 15.89
C PRO A 179 -45.61 37.48 16.12
#